data_AF-H3AZ01-F1
#
_entry.id   AF-H3AZ01-F1
#
_cell.length_a   1.000
_cell.length_b   1.000
_cell.length_c   1.000
_cell.angle_alpha   90.00
_cell.angle_beta   90.00
_cell.angle_gamma   90.00
#
_symmetry.space_group_name_H-M   'P 1'
#
loop_
_entity.id
_entity.type
_entity.pdbx_description
1 polymer ?
#
loop_
_entity_poly.entity_id
_entity_poly.type
_entity_poly.pdbx_seq_one_letter_code
_entity_poly.pdbx_strand_id
1 'polypeptide(L)'
;MSQQRVLPQSKETLLQSYNKRLKDDIKSVMDNFTEIIKTAKIEEETQVSRATQSEQDHYEMHVRAANIVRAGESLMKLVSDLKQFLILNDFPSVNESINQNNQQLHSLQEECDKKLIALRDEIAIDLYELEEEYYSSSYSLCDTGDLPLCEVYWNQDSLGSPEGISTPPAPRMAEPMGTGAETSTPSHPHVNGQGAAPTEHA
;
A
#
# COMPACT_ATOMS: atom_id res chain seq x y z
N MET A 1 6.83 -25.02 -12.41
CA MET A 1 5.61 -25.14 -13.23
C MET A 1 4.85 -23.83 -13.08
N SER A 2 4.95 -22.92 -14.04
CA SER A 2 4.18 -21.68 -14.06
C SER A 2 2.70 -22.04 -14.28
N GLN A 3 1.89 -22.00 -13.22
CA GLN A 3 0.45 -22.13 -13.36
C GLN A 3 -0.03 -21.00 -14.28
N GLN A 4 -0.50 -21.37 -15.48
CA GLN A 4 -1.13 -20.45 -16.41
C GLN A 4 -2.43 -19.99 -15.76
N ARG A 5 -2.37 -18.82 -15.12
CA ARG A 5 -3.46 -18.24 -14.34
C ARG A 5 -4.58 -17.88 -15.32
N VAL A 6 -5.65 -18.67 -15.35
CA VAL A 6 -6.84 -18.39 -16.16
C VAL A 6 -7.43 -17.09 -15.66
N LEU A 7 -7.43 -16.05 -16.51
CA LEU A 7 -7.98 -14.75 -16.17
C LEU A 7 -9.51 -14.88 -16.09
N PRO A 8 -10.16 -14.25 -15.09
CA PRO A 8 -11.62 -14.14 -15.06
C PRO A 8 -12.14 -13.56 -16.38
N GLN A 9 -13.24 -14.10 -16.91
CA GLN A 9 -13.82 -13.73 -18.22
C GLN A 9 -14.07 -12.22 -18.37
N SER A 10 -14.39 -11.52 -17.28
CA SER A 10 -14.55 -10.06 -17.27
C SER A 10 -13.24 -9.31 -17.57
N LYS A 11 -12.09 -9.83 -17.10
CA LYS A 11 -10.77 -9.26 -17.40
C LYS A 11 -10.37 -9.49 -18.85
N GLU A 12 -10.68 -10.66 -19.39
CA GLU A 12 -10.40 -10.97 -20.79
C GLU A 12 -11.20 -10.07 -21.74
N THR A 13 -12.51 -9.90 -21.48
CA THR A 13 -13.36 -8.96 -22.23
C THR A 13 -12.85 -7.52 -22.14
N LEU A 14 -12.34 -7.09 -20.98
CA LEU A 14 -11.73 -5.77 -20.81
C LEU A 14 -10.45 -5.61 -21.65
N LEU A 15 -9.58 -6.63 -21.67
CA LEU A 15 -8.36 -6.60 -22.49
C LEU A 15 -8.67 -6.63 -23.99
N GLN A 16 -9.74 -7.32 -24.39
CA GLN A 16 -10.25 -7.28 -25.76
C GLN A 16 -10.78 -5.90 -26.13
N SER A 17 -11.50 -5.22 -25.23
CA SER A 17 -11.99 -3.86 -25.48
C SER A 17 -10.86 -2.84 -25.61
N TYR A 18 -9.79 -2.97 -24.80
CA TYR A 18 -8.57 -2.17 -24.92
C TYR A 18 -7.88 -2.39 -26.27
N ASN A 19 -7.74 -3.64 -26.72
CA ASN A 19 -7.18 -3.96 -28.03
C ASN A 19 -8.02 -3.39 -29.17
N LYS A 20 -9.35 -3.49 -29.06
CA LYS A 20 -10.26 -2.92 -30.05
C LYS A 20 -10.07 -1.40 -30.13
N ARG A 21 -10.13 -0.70 -28.99
CA ARG A 21 -9.95 0.76 -28.93
C ARG A 21 -8.60 1.20 -29.52
N LEU A 22 -7.52 0.50 -29.19
CA LEU A 22 -6.19 0.76 -29.76
C LEU A 22 -6.21 0.70 -31.30
N LYS A 23 -6.78 -0.36 -31.86
CA LYS A 23 -6.85 -0.55 -33.32
C LYS A 23 -7.71 0.51 -33.97
N ASP A 24 -8.86 0.81 -33.40
CA ASP A 24 -9.82 1.79 -33.93
C ASP A 24 -9.21 3.20 -33.92
N ASP A 25 -8.55 3.60 -32.82
CA ASP A 25 -7.93 4.92 -32.70
C ASP A 25 -6.70 5.09 -33.61
N ILE A 26 -5.83 4.08 -33.71
CA ILE A 26 -4.68 4.11 -34.64
C ILE A 26 -5.17 4.20 -36.09
N LYS A 27 -6.18 3.41 -36.44
CA LYS A 27 -6.79 3.46 -37.78
C LYS A 27 -7.37 4.84 -38.07
N SER A 28 -8.11 5.42 -37.11
CA SER A 28 -8.64 6.78 -37.22
C SER A 28 -7.54 7.81 -37.48
N VAL A 29 -6.42 7.75 -36.76
CA VAL A 29 -5.27 8.65 -36.99
C VAL A 29 -4.73 8.51 -38.42
N MET A 30 -4.48 7.27 -38.86
CA MET A 30 -3.93 6.98 -40.19
C MET A 30 -4.88 7.41 -41.32
N ASP A 31 -6.17 7.09 -41.20
CA ASP A 31 -7.17 7.40 -42.22
C ASP A 31 -7.37 8.92 -42.33
N ASN A 32 -7.50 9.63 -41.21
CA ASN A 32 -7.64 11.09 -41.23
C ASN A 32 -6.38 11.78 -41.78
N PHE A 33 -5.18 11.31 -41.41
CA PHE A 33 -3.94 11.87 -41.94
C PHE A 33 -3.80 11.64 -43.44
N THR A 34 -4.09 10.42 -43.91
CA THR A 34 -4.06 10.06 -45.33
C THR A 34 -4.93 11.00 -46.15
N GLU A 35 -6.11 11.31 -45.62
CA GLU A 35 -7.05 12.16 -46.32
C GLU A 35 -6.67 13.65 -46.28
N ILE A 36 -6.06 14.15 -45.20
CA ILE A 36 -5.46 15.50 -45.19
C ILE A 36 -4.45 15.63 -46.34
N ILE A 37 -3.63 14.62 -46.56
CA ILE A 37 -2.66 14.61 -47.68
C ILE A 37 -3.37 14.61 -49.04
N LYS A 38 -4.48 13.88 -49.17
CA LYS A 38 -5.28 13.88 -50.42
C LYS A 38 -5.90 15.25 -50.68
N THR A 39 -6.52 15.86 -49.67
CA THR A 39 -7.15 17.20 -49.79
C THR A 39 -6.10 18.29 -50.05
N ALA A 40 -4.85 18.11 -49.61
CA ALA A 40 -3.78 19.07 -49.88
C ALA A 40 -3.29 19.07 -51.34
N LYS A 41 -3.68 18.05 -52.13
CA LYS A 41 -3.30 17.95 -53.54
C LYS A 41 -4.14 18.90 -54.36
N ILE A 42 -3.48 19.81 -55.10
CA ILE A 42 -4.14 20.75 -55.99
C ILE A 42 -4.45 20.04 -57.31
N GLU A 43 -5.74 19.90 -57.63
CA GLU A 43 -6.21 19.39 -58.92
C GLU A 43 -6.72 20.53 -59.79
N GLU A 44 -6.51 20.43 -61.11
CA GLU A 44 -6.70 21.55 -62.05
C GLU A 44 -8.13 21.66 -62.61
N GLU A 45 -8.93 20.59 -62.46
CA GLU A 45 -10.31 20.51 -62.98
C GLU A 45 -11.29 20.11 -61.87
N THR A 46 -11.99 21.11 -61.32
CA THR A 46 -13.07 20.92 -60.35
C THR A 46 -14.38 21.54 -60.87
N GLN A 47 -15.52 20.99 -60.44
CA GLN A 47 -16.85 21.48 -60.86
C GLN A 47 -17.20 22.85 -60.27
N VAL A 48 -16.44 23.34 -59.28
CA VAL A 48 -16.68 24.59 -58.55
C VAL A 48 -15.49 25.55 -58.68
N SER A 49 -15.71 26.83 -58.37
CA SER A 49 -14.63 27.81 -58.38
C SER A 49 -13.51 27.42 -57.40
N ARG A 50 -12.27 27.77 -57.75
CA ARG A 50 -11.09 27.50 -56.90
C ARG A 50 -11.24 28.10 -55.49
N ALA A 51 -11.85 29.29 -55.37
CA ALA A 51 -12.07 29.94 -54.09
C ALA A 51 -13.01 29.09 -53.20
N THR A 52 -14.12 28.61 -53.77
CA THR A 52 -15.08 27.75 -53.07
C THR A 52 -14.46 26.41 -52.69
N GLN A 53 -13.70 25.78 -53.58
CA GLN A 53 -13.01 24.52 -53.29
C GLN A 53 -12.02 24.69 -52.13
N SER A 54 -11.21 25.75 -52.17
CA SER A 54 -10.20 25.99 -51.13
C SER A 54 -10.79 26.19 -49.73
N GLU A 55 -12.00 26.77 -49.66
CA GLU A 55 -12.70 26.96 -48.40
C GLU A 55 -13.29 25.65 -47.86
N GLN A 56 -13.86 24.81 -48.74
CA GLN A 56 -14.31 23.46 -48.39
C GLN A 56 -13.15 22.61 -47.88
N ASP A 57 -12.04 22.58 -48.62
CA ASP A 57 -10.83 21.82 -48.30
C ASP A 57 -10.26 22.26 -46.94
N HIS A 58 -10.27 23.57 -46.67
CA HIS A 58 -9.84 24.12 -45.38
C HIS A 58 -10.69 23.60 -44.22
N TYR A 59 -12.02 23.64 -44.33
CA TYR A 59 -12.90 23.10 -43.27
C TYR A 59 -12.75 21.59 -43.09
N GLU A 60 -12.61 20.85 -44.20
CA GLU A 60 -12.40 19.41 -44.15
C GLU A 60 -11.08 19.05 -43.45
N MET A 61 -9.98 19.73 -43.77
CA MET A 61 -8.69 19.54 -43.09
C MET A 61 -8.78 19.82 -41.59
N HIS A 62 -9.49 20.87 -41.16
CA HIS A 62 -9.68 21.17 -39.74
C HIS A 62 -10.43 20.05 -39.01
N VAL A 63 -11.52 19.55 -39.59
CA VAL A 63 -12.27 18.43 -39.01
C VAL A 63 -11.41 17.17 -38.89
N ARG A 64 -10.63 16.86 -39.94
CA ARG A 64 -9.72 15.70 -39.92
C ARG A 64 -8.61 15.86 -38.88
N ALA A 65 -8.03 17.04 -38.73
CA ALA A 65 -7.04 17.34 -37.70
C ALA A 65 -7.64 17.18 -36.29
N ALA A 66 -8.86 17.69 -36.06
CA ALA A 66 -9.55 17.52 -34.78
C ALA A 66 -9.82 16.04 -34.46
N ASN A 67 -10.18 15.22 -35.45
CA ASN A 67 -10.37 13.77 -35.27
C ASN A 67 -9.07 13.05 -34.89
N ILE A 68 -7.92 13.47 -35.44
CA ILE A 68 -6.60 12.94 -35.05
C ILE A 68 -6.31 13.26 -33.58
N VAL A 69 -6.52 14.51 -33.16
CA VAL A 69 -6.32 14.94 -31.76
C VAL A 69 -7.21 14.12 -30.82
N ARG A 70 -8.50 13.95 -31.17
CA ARG A 70 -9.45 13.16 -30.36
C ARG A 70 -9.02 11.69 -30.21
N ALA A 71 -8.55 11.07 -31.29
CA ALA A 71 -8.02 9.71 -31.24
C ALA A 71 -6.75 9.64 -30.37
N GLY A 72 -5.87 10.64 -30.46
CA GLY A 72 -4.70 10.78 -29.60
C GLY A 72 -5.04 10.85 -28.11
N GLU A 73 -6.03 11.66 -27.73
CA GLU A 73 -6.53 11.73 -26.35
C GLU A 73 -7.10 10.40 -25.87
N SER A 74 -7.86 9.70 -26.72
CA SER A 74 -8.38 8.37 -26.42
C SER A 74 -7.25 7.36 -26.16
N LEU A 75 -6.18 7.40 -26.95
CA LEU A 75 -4.97 6.59 -26.71
C LEU A 75 -4.28 6.93 -25.39
N MET A 76 -4.20 8.22 -25.02
CA MET A 76 -3.64 8.61 -23.71
C MET A 76 -4.47 8.07 -22.54
N LYS A 77 -5.81 8.11 -22.65
CA LYS A 77 -6.71 7.47 -21.67
C LYS A 77 -6.48 5.97 -21.60
N LEU A 78 -6.31 5.31 -22.75
CA LEU A 78 -5.98 3.88 -22.80
C LEU A 78 -4.70 3.51 -22.08
N VAL A 79 -3.65 4.32 -22.22
CA VAL A 79 -2.40 4.10 -21.47
C VAL A 79 -2.64 4.22 -19.96
N SER A 80 -3.45 5.18 -19.52
CA SER A 80 -3.80 5.34 -18.11
C SER A 80 -4.58 4.12 -17.58
N ASP A 81 -5.58 3.66 -18.34
CA ASP A 81 -6.40 2.50 -17.99
C ASP A 81 -5.55 1.21 -17.89
N LEU A 82 -4.57 1.04 -18.79
CA LEU A 82 -3.62 -0.08 -18.75
C LEU A 82 -2.73 -0.04 -17.50
N LYS A 83 -2.22 1.15 -17.13
CA LYS A 83 -1.44 1.31 -15.89
C LYS A 83 -2.27 0.94 -14.68
N GLN A 84 -3.51 1.41 -14.60
CA GLN A 84 -4.41 1.08 -13.50
C GLN A 84 -4.70 -0.43 -13.46
N PHE A 85 -4.95 -1.06 -14.62
CA PHE A 85 -5.14 -2.51 -14.70
C PHE A 85 -3.93 -3.28 -14.16
N LEU A 86 -2.71 -2.90 -14.53
CA LEU A 86 -1.48 -3.57 -14.09
C LEU A 86 -1.22 -3.39 -12.59
N ILE A 87 -1.34 -2.15 -12.10
CA ILE A 87 -1.15 -1.84 -10.67
C ILE A 87 -2.16 -2.61 -9.83
N LEU A 88 -3.43 -2.65 -10.24
CA LEU A 88 -4.47 -3.30 -9.46
C LEU A 88 -4.42 -4.84 -9.51
N ASN A 89 -3.88 -5.41 -10.58
CA ASN A 89 -3.86 -6.87 -10.74
C ASN A 89 -2.87 -7.57 -9.81
N ASP A 90 -1.86 -6.86 -9.31
CA ASP A 90 -0.81 -7.45 -8.48
C ASP A 90 -1.17 -7.51 -6.98
N PHE A 91 -2.09 -6.64 -6.51
CA PHE A 91 -2.48 -6.61 -5.09
C PHE A 91 -2.98 -7.94 -4.54
N PRO A 92 -3.80 -8.75 -5.22
CA PRO A 92 -4.23 -10.04 -4.68
C PRO A 92 -3.06 -10.99 -4.39
N SER A 93 -2.07 -11.05 -5.29
CA SER A 93 -0.89 -11.93 -5.15
C SER A 93 0.04 -11.43 -4.05
N VAL A 94 0.25 -10.11 -3.98
CA VAL A 94 1.02 -9.47 -2.90
C VAL A 94 0.32 -9.69 -1.55
N ASN A 95 -1.00 -9.52 -1.49
CA ASN A 95 -1.78 -9.70 -0.27
C ASN A 95 -1.78 -11.16 0.21
N GLU A 96 -1.86 -12.12 -0.72
CA GLU A 96 -1.70 -13.54 -0.41
C GLU A 96 -0.31 -13.82 0.17
N SER A 97 0.75 -13.25 -0.42
CA SER A 97 2.13 -13.42 0.05
C SER A 97 2.34 -12.81 1.45
N ILE A 98 1.75 -11.65 1.73
CA ILE A 98 1.75 -11.02 3.05
C ILE A 98 1.03 -11.92 4.06
N ASN A 99 -0.14 -12.46 3.68
CA ASN A 99 -0.92 -13.32 4.56
C ASN A 99 -0.19 -14.64 4.89
N GLN A 100 0.47 -15.25 3.90
CA GLN A 100 1.33 -16.41 4.11
C GLN A 100 2.49 -16.12 5.06
N ASN A 101 3.17 -14.98 4.89
CA ASN A 101 4.26 -14.58 5.78
C ASN A 101 3.76 -14.35 7.23
N ASN A 102 2.62 -13.67 7.40
CA ASN A 102 2.01 -13.51 8.72
C ASN A 102 1.69 -14.86 9.39
N GLN A 103 1.14 -15.81 8.63
CA GLN A 103 0.88 -17.16 9.15
C GLN A 103 2.18 -17.87 9.59
N GLN A 104 3.25 -17.75 8.80
CA GLN A 104 4.56 -18.30 9.16
C GLN A 104 5.10 -17.66 10.44
N LEU A 105 5.03 -16.34 10.56
CA LEU A 105 5.47 -15.62 11.76
C LEU A 105 4.67 -16.03 13.00
N HIS A 106 3.34 -16.16 12.88
CA HIS A 106 2.51 -16.66 13.97
C HIS A 106 2.86 -18.10 14.38
N SER A 107 3.10 -18.99 13.41
CA SER A 107 3.51 -20.36 13.72
C SER A 107 4.85 -20.41 14.45
N LEU A 108 5.82 -19.58 14.04
CA LEU A 108 7.13 -19.49 14.68
C LEU A 108 6.99 -18.91 16.10
N GLN A 109 6.14 -17.90 16.29
CA GLN A 109 5.84 -17.35 17.59
C GLN A 109 5.27 -18.42 18.53
N GLU A 110 4.26 -19.18 18.08
CA GLU A 110 3.67 -20.26 18.88
C GLU A 110 4.70 -21.35 19.24
N GLU A 111 5.61 -21.69 18.34
CA GLU A 111 6.70 -22.63 18.63
C GLU A 111 7.67 -22.09 19.68
N CYS A 112 8.05 -20.82 19.59
CA CYS A 112 8.90 -20.17 20.57
C CYS A 112 8.22 -20.12 21.94
N ASP A 113 6.94 -19.75 21.99
CA ASP A 113 6.16 -19.70 23.24
C ASP A 113 6.05 -21.09 23.87
N LYS A 114 5.80 -22.13 23.08
CA LYS A 114 5.80 -23.53 23.57
C LYS A 114 7.13 -23.93 24.17
N LYS A 115 8.25 -23.59 23.50
CA LYS A 115 9.60 -23.88 24.01
C LYS A 115 9.91 -23.13 25.30
N LEU A 116 9.49 -21.86 25.40
CA LEU A 116 9.66 -21.07 26.62
C LEU A 116 8.86 -21.64 27.79
N ILE A 117 7.62 -22.08 27.56
CA ILE A 117 6.80 -22.72 28.59
C ILE A 117 7.43 -24.05 29.04
N ALA A 118 7.86 -24.89 28.10
CA ALA A 118 8.53 -26.15 28.42
C ALA A 118 9.80 -25.92 29.26
N LEU A 119 10.65 -24.98 28.85
CA LEU A 119 11.87 -24.65 29.59
C LEU A 119 11.57 -24.11 30.99
N ARG A 120 10.55 -23.26 31.14
CA ARG A 120 10.09 -22.78 32.45
C ARG A 120 9.68 -23.94 33.35
N ASP A 121 8.93 -24.90 32.81
CA ASP A 121 8.43 -26.05 33.56
C ASP A 121 9.57 -27.00 33.95
N GLU A 122 10.53 -27.24 33.05
CA GLU A 122 11.77 -27.98 33.35
C GLU A 122 12.56 -27.33 34.49
N ILE A 123 12.81 -26.01 34.42
CA ILE A 123 13.53 -25.28 35.48
C ILE A 123 12.77 -25.33 36.81
N ALA A 124 11.44 -25.24 36.79
CA ALA A 124 10.63 -25.32 38.00
C ALA A 124 10.72 -26.70 38.66
N ILE A 125 10.78 -27.78 37.87
CA ILE A 125 10.99 -29.14 38.37
C ILE A 125 12.39 -29.27 38.99
N ASP A 126 13.43 -28.87 38.27
CA ASP A 126 14.81 -28.93 38.75
C ASP A 126 14.98 -28.17 40.08
N LEU A 127 14.40 -26.96 40.19
CA LEU A 127 14.43 -26.16 41.42
C LEU A 127 13.71 -26.85 42.58
N TYR A 128 12.57 -27.49 42.34
CA TYR A 128 11.82 -28.22 43.36
C TYR A 128 12.60 -29.44 43.85
N GLU A 129 13.19 -30.21 42.94
CA GLU A 129 14.01 -31.39 43.29
C GLU A 129 15.23 -30.98 44.13
N LEU A 130 15.91 -29.89 43.76
CA LEU A 130 17.03 -29.34 44.52
C LEU A 130 16.61 -28.84 45.92
N GLU A 131 15.44 -28.20 46.03
CA GLU A 131 14.88 -27.76 47.31
C GLU A 131 14.56 -28.96 48.22
N GLU A 132 13.92 -30.00 47.68
CA GLU A 132 13.60 -31.23 48.41
C GLU A 132 14.87 -31.95 48.90
N GLU A 133 15.89 -32.07 48.06
CA GLU A 133 17.17 -32.68 48.43
C GLU A 133 17.88 -31.87 49.53
N TYR A 134 17.87 -30.53 49.43
CA TYR A 134 18.44 -29.66 50.46
C TYR A 134 17.81 -29.88 51.84
N TYR A 135 16.47 -29.87 51.92
CA TYR A 135 15.77 -30.06 53.18
C TYR A 135 15.85 -31.50 53.72
N SER A 136 15.93 -32.49 52.83
CA SER A 136 16.05 -33.92 53.18
C SER A 136 17.47 -34.32 53.57
N SER A 137 18.48 -33.51 53.21
CA SER A 137 19.87 -33.76 53.58
C SER A 137 20.12 -33.51 55.08
N SER A 138 21.02 -34.29 55.68
CA SER A 138 21.45 -34.10 57.08
C SER A 138 22.15 -32.75 57.34
N TYR A 139 22.36 -31.93 56.30
CA TYR A 139 22.93 -30.58 56.39
C TYR A 139 21.92 -29.55 56.90
N SER A 140 20.61 -29.78 56.75
CA SER A 140 19.57 -28.88 57.30
C SER A 140 19.49 -28.92 58.83
N LEU A 141 20.05 -29.97 59.44
CA LEU A 141 20.16 -30.20 60.89
C LEU A 141 21.60 -30.01 61.40
N CYS A 142 22.49 -29.38 60.63
CA CYS A 142 23.72 -28.82 61.18
C CYS A 142 23.36 -27.58 62.00
N ASP A 143 23.42 -27.78 63.31
CA ASP A 143 23.30 -26.87 64.45
C ASP A 143 23.10 -25.36 64.17
N THR A 144 22.17 -24.81 64.95
CA THR A 144 21.71 -23.40 65.07
C THR A 144 22.83 -22.35 65.28
N GLY A 145 24.11 -22.74 65.21
CA GLY A 145 25.29 -21.90 65.38
C GLY A 145 26.03 -21.54 64.07
N ASP A 146 25.82 -22.27 62.98
CA ASP A 146 26.49 -21.99 61.69
C ASP A 146 25.42 -21.70 60.62
N LEU A 147 25.21 -20.42 60.32
CA LEU A 147 24.31 -20.01 59.25
C LEU A 147 24.70 -20.73 57.94
N PRO A 148 23.76 -21.34 57.22
CA PRO A 148 24.05 -22.00 55.96
C PRO A 148 24.72 -21.00 55.02
N LEU A 149 25.81 -21.39 54.36
CA LEU A 149 26.61 -20.58 53.44
C LEU A 149 25.77 -19.76 52.42
N CYS A 150 24.57 -20.24 52.11
CA CYS A 150 23.57 -19.55 51.29
C CYS A 150 23.07 -18.22 51.91
N GLU A 151 22.73 -18.20 53.20
CA GLU A 151 22.29 -16.99 53.94
C GLU A 151 23.43 -15.96 54.07
N VAL A 152 24.67 -16.42 54.13
CA VAL A 152 25.86 -15.55 54.22
C VAL A 152 26.10 -14.81 52.90
N TYR A 153 25.79 -15.44 51.76
CA TYR A 153 25.97 -14.84 50.44
C TYR A 153 24.92 -13.76 50.15
N TRP A 154 23.65 -13.97 50.53
CA TRP A 154 22.59 -12.97 50.35
C TRP A 154 22.71 -11.76 51.30
N ASN A 155 23.24 -11.93 52.51
CA ASN A 155 23.43 -10.83 53.45
C ASN A 155 24.64 -9.93 53.13
N GLN A 156 25.59 -10.38 52.31
CA GLN A 156 26.80 -9.62 51.97
C GLN A 156 26.50 -8.37 51.12
N ASP A 157 25.46 -8.41 50.28
CA ASP A 157 25.07 -7.29 49.41
C ASP A 157 24.24 -6.21 50.15
N SER A 158 23.82 -6.44 51.39
CA SER A 158 23.02 -5.46 52.13
C SER A 158 23.84 -4.45 52.95
N LEU A 159 25.17 -4.58 53.03
CA LEU A 159 26.03 -3.68 53.82
C LEU A 159 27.24 -3.17 53.00
N GLY A 160 26.96 -2.35 51.98
CA GLY A 160 28.01 -1.73 51.18
C GLY A 160 27.53 -0.64 50.25
N SER A 161 27.17 0.53 50.79
CA SER A 161 27.34 1.78 50.05
C SER A 161 28.61 2.44 50.58
N PRO A 162 29.57 2.78 49.69
CA PRO A 162 29.65 4.18 49.29
C PRO A 162 29.95 4.39 47.79
N GLU A 163 29.12 5.25 47.20
CA GLU A 163 29.39 6.30 46.21
C GLU A 163 30.51 6.09 45.16
N GLY A 164 30.08 6.04 43.89
CA GLY A 164 30.95 6.41 42.77
C GLY A 164 30.38 6.11 41.39
N ILE A 165 29.93 7.16 40.70
CA ILE A 165 29.89 7.36 39.23
C ILE A 165 28.53 7.17 38.52
N SER A 166 27.99 8.35 38.15
CA SER A 166 27.12 8.72 37.02
C SER A 166 25.74 8.07 36.85
N THR A 167 24.73 8.90 37.10
CA THR A 167 23.37 8.85 36.56
C THR A 167 23.35 8.78 35.02
N PRO A 168 22.71 7.78 34.41
CA PRO A 168 22.12 7.89 33.08
C PRO A 168 20.68 8.43 33.19
N PRO A 169 20.15 9.14 32.17
CA PRO A 169 18.85 9.77 32.25
C PRO A 169 17.71 8.75 32.24
N ALA A 170 16.62 9.06 32.93
CA ALA A 170 15.43 8.22 33.04
C ALA A 170 14.81 7.91 31.66
N PRO A 171 14.32 6.67 31.42
CA PRO A 171 13.44 6.39 30.30
C PRO A 171 12.08 7.05 30.57
N ARG A 172 11.59 7.81 29.59
CA ARG A 172 10.23 8.34 29.56
C ARG A 172 9.23 7.18 29.69
N MET A 173 8.46 7.20 30.79
CA MET A 173 7.23 6.42 30.93
C MET A 173 6.27 6.81 29.81
N ALA A 174 5.87 5.83 28.99
CA ALA A 174 4.71 5.94 28.13
C ALA A 174 3.53 5.29 28.84
N GLU A 175 2.62 6.12 29.35
CA GLU A 175 1.26 5.78 29.77
C GLU A 175 0.30 6.78 29.06
N PRO A 176 -1.02 6.52 29.05
CA PRO A 176 -1.70 5.79 28.01
C PRO A 176 -2.43 6.77 27.07
N MET A 177 -2.97 6.17 26.01
CA MET A 177 -3.88 6.74 25.02
C MET A 177 -4.94 7.69 25.62
N GLY A 178 -4.74 9.00 25.39
CA GLY A 178 -5.71 10.07 25.59
C GLY A 178 -6.04 10.70 24.25
N THR A 179 -7.33 10.64 23.91
CA THR A 179 -8.01 11.20 22.74
C THR A 179 -7.45 12.53 22.23
N GLY A 180 -6.82 12.50 21.05
CA GLY A 180 -6.49 13.69 20.27
C GLY A 180 -7.73 14.24 19.58
N ALA A 181 -8.10 15.45 19.99
CA ALA A 181 -9.14 16.26 19.38
C ALA A 181 -8.82 16.60 17.92
N GLU A 182 -9.91 16.68 17.17
CA GLU A 182 -10.07 17.00 15.76
C GLU A 182 -9.22 18.20 15.30
N THR A 183 -8.46 17.99 14.23
CA THR A 183 -7.95 19.08 13.39
C THR A 183 -9.11 19.51 12.48
N SER A 184 -9.79 20.57 12.90
CA SER A 184 -10.85 21.21 12.12
C SER A 184 -10.24 21.91 10.90
N THR A 185 -10.79 21.55 9.76
CA THR A 185 -10.71 22.20 8.45
C THR A 185 -10.96 23.71 8.53
N PRO A 186 -10.29 24.55 7.71
CA PRO A 186 -10.77 25.90 7.46
C PRO A 186 -12.01 25.84 6.56
N SER A 187 -13.17 26.05 7.18
CA SER A 187 -14.45 26.24 6.50
C SER A 187 -14.44 27.59 5.77
N HIS A 188 -14.55 27.56 4.45
CA HIS A 188 -14.86 28.76 3.66
C HIS A 188 -16.22 29.34 4.09
N PRO A 189 -16.32 30.66 4.35
CA PRO A 189 -17.59 31.30 4.62
C PRO A 189 -18.37 31.53 3.32
N HIS A 190 -19.64 31.16 3.40
CA HIS A 190 -20.70 31.48 2.47
C HIS A 190 -20.81 33.00 2.26
N VAL A 191 -20.37 33.50 1.10
CA VAL A 191 -20.78 34.82 0.60
C VAL A 191 -22.06 34.63 -0.21
N ASN A 192 -23.15 35.13 0.36
CA ASN A 192 -24.43 35.32 -0.31
C ASN A 192 -24.26 36.42 -1.37
N GLY A 193 -24.09 36.03 -2.63
CA GLY A 193 -24.16 36.91 -3.78
C GLY A 193 -25.55 36.85 -4.41
N GLN A 194 -26.35 37.89 -4.23
CA GLN A 194 -27.50 38.18 -5.08
C GLN A 194 -27.00 38.48 -6.50
N GLY A 195 -27.41 37.66 -7.45
CA GLY A 195 -27.14 37.84 -8.88
C GLY A 195 -28.25 37.18 -9.69
N ALA A 196 -29.04 38.02 -10.35
CA ALA A 196 -30.24 37.67 -11.10
C ALA A 196 -29.96 36.70 -12.27
N ALA A 197 -30.84 35.72 -12.46
CA ALA A 197 -31.04 35.06 -13.74
C ALA A 197 -31.98 35.92 -14.60
N PRO A 198 -31.72 36.12 -15.90
CA PRO A 198 -32.75 36.57 -16.82
C PRO A 198 -33.57 35.36 -17.27
N THR A 199 -34.88 35.49 -17.12
CA THR A 199 -35.88 34.61 -17.70
C THR A 199 -35.94 34.85 -19.21
N GLU A 200 -35.81 33.81 -20.02
CA GLU A 200 -36.35 33.81 -21.38
C GLU A 200 -37.88 33.71 -21.29
N HIS A 201 -38.60 34.67 -21.87
CA HIS A 201 -39.93 34.49 -22.46
C HIS A 201 -40.31 35.73 -23.29
N ALA A 202 -40.71 35.46 -24.55
CA ALA A 202 -41.36 36.32 -25.55
C ALA A 202 -40.49 37.33 -26.32
#